data_AF-H3SDH9-F1
#
_entry.id   AF-H3SDH9-F1
#
_cell.length_a   1.000
_cell.length_b   1.000
_cell.length_c   1.000
_cell.angle_alpha   90.00
_cell.angle_beta   90.00
_cell.angle_gamma   90.00
#
_symmetry.space_group_name_H-M   'P 1'
#
loop_
_entity.id
_entity.type
_entity.pdbx_description
1 polymer ?
#
loop_
_entity_poly.entity_id
_entity_poly.type
_entity_poly.pdbx_seq_one_letter_code
_entity_poly.pdbx_strand_id
1 'polypeptide(L)'
;MNEMLIQNWNSYVTDYDDIYILGDFLFGGTGEDANKVLRRLKGKKYLIRGNHDKFLHDPEFDSTAFEWVKDYYVLHYNKLKFILFHYPILEWEGYFKDTIHLYGHVHNPNKSNIQREWLF
;
A
#
# COMPACT_ATOMS: atom_id res chain seq x y z
N MET A 1 -12.69 5.96 -3.77
CA MET A 1 -12.37 5.24 -5.04
C MET A 1 -13.59 5.22 -5.93
N ASN A 2 -13.46 5.39 -7.25
CA ASN A 2 -14.59 5.38 -8.19
C ASN A 2 -14.70 4.06 -8.96
N GLU A 3 -15.80 3.87 -9.68
CA GLU A 3 -16.10 2.65 -10.45
C GLU A 3 -15.00 2.24 -11.43
N MET A 4 -14.44 3.22 -12.16
CA MET A 4 -13.40 2.96 -13.14
C MET A 4 -12.13 2.38 -12.51
N LEU A 5 -11.74 2.88 -11.33
CA LEU A 5 -10.58 2.33 -10.60
C LEU A 5 -10.86 0.89 -10.12
N ILE A 6 -12.09 0.57 -9.69
CA ILE A 6 -12.46 -0.78 -9.26
C ILE A 6 -12.42 -1.74 -10.45
N GLN A 7 -12.93 -1.31 -11.61
CA GLN A 7 -12.88 -2.10 -12.85
C GLN A 7 -11.43 -2.37 -13.28
N ASN A 8 -10.59 -1.33 -13.30
CA ASN A 8 -9.17 -1.46 -13.64
C ASN A 8 -8.43 -2.37 -12.66
N TRP A 9 -8.72 -2.30 -11.36
CA TRP A 9 -8.15 -3.23 -10.39
C TRP A 9 -8.53 -4.67 -10.73
N ASN A 10 -9.83 -4.92 -10.89
CA ASN A 10 -10.37 -6.27 -11.08
C ASN A 10 -10.10 -6.87 -12.46
N SER A 11 -9.62 -6.09 -13.44
CA SER A 11 -9.18 -6.59 -14.74
C SER A 11 -7.79 -7.21 -14.70
N TYR A 12 -6.97 -6.86 -13.71
CA TYR A 12 -5.60 -7.40 -13.54
C TYR A 12 -5.44 -8.30 -12.32
N VAL A 13 -6.26 -8.10 -11.29
CA VAL A 13 -6.16 -8.82 -10.02
C VAL A 13 -7.17 -9.97 -9.96
N THR A 14 -6.71 -11.14 -9.52
CA THR A 14 -7.50 -12.34 -9.23
C THR A 14 -7.64 -12.54 -7.72
N ASP A 15 -8.53 -13.44 -7.30
CA ASP A 15 -8.76 -13.72 -5.87
C ASP A 15 -7.57 -14.43 -5.19
N TYR A 16 -6.60 -14.91 -5.96
CA TYR A 16 -5.41 -15.60 -5.46
C TYR A 16 -4.20 -14.69 -5.30
N ASP A 17 -4.25 -13.46 -5.83
CA ASP A 17 -3.12 -12.54 -5.81
C ASP A 17 -2.96 -11.88 -4.45
N ASP A 18 -1.70 -11.71 -4.02
CA ASP A 18 -1.34 -10.93 -2.84
C ASP A 18 -1.12 -9.46 -3.23
N ILE A 19 -1.93 -8.57 -2.67
CA ILE A 19 -1.90 -7.14 -2.97
C ILE A 19 -1.48 -6.32 -1.76
N TYR A 20 -0.32 -5.69 -1.86
CA TYR A 20 0.24 -4.81 -0.84
C TYR A 20 -0.10 -3.35 -1.16
N ILE A 21 -0.92 -2.73 -0.31
CA ILE A 21 -1.37 -1.34 -0.43
C ILE A 21 -0.47 -0.45 0.43
N LEU A 22 0.17 0.55 -0.19
CA LEU A 22 1.13 1.44 0.45
C LEU A 22 0.48 2.66 1.10
N GLY A 23 -0.58 2.43 1.86
CA GLY A 23 -1.30 3.43 2.66
C GLY A 23 -2.23 4.34 1.87
N ASP A 24 -2.94 5.18 2.63
CA ASP A 24 -3.92 6.15 2.15
C ASP A 24 -4.95 5.51 1.20
N PHE A 25 -5.45 4.35 1.59
CA PHE A 25 -6.47 3.59 0.87
C PHE A 25 -7.77 4.42 0.72
N LEU A 26 -8.14 5.12 1.78
CA LEU A 26 -9.33 5.96 1.80
C LEU A 26 -9.02 7.33 2.41
N PHE A 27 -9.03 8.36 1.56
CA PHE A 27 -8.89 9.75 1.98
C PHE A 27 -10.25 10.30 2.44
N GLY A 28 -10.51 10.18 3.75
CA GLY A 28 -11.78 10.60 4.35
C GLY A 28 -12.93 9.64 4.07
N GLY A 29 -13.88 9.56 5.01
CA GLY A 29 -14.97 8.57 5.01
C GLY A 29 -14.92 7.67 6.24
N THR A 30 -15.88 6.74 6.31
CA THR A 30 -16.10 5.85 7.44
C THR A 30 -15.53 4.45 7.19
N GLY A 31 -15.50 3.62 8.24
CA GLY A 31 -15.24 2.18 8.14
C GLY A 31 -16.18 1.48 7.17
N GLU A 32 -17.46 1.86 7.16
CA GLU A 32 -18.43 1.33 6.20
C GLU A 32 -18.08 1.66 4.74
N ASP A 33 -17.60 2.88 4.48
CA ASP A 33 -17.20 3.29 3.13
C ASP A 33 -15.99 2.50 2.66
N ALA A 34 -15.02 2.26 3.54
CA ALA A 34 -13.89 1.38 3.26
C ALA A 34 -14.37 -0.06 2.96
N ASN A 35 -15.26 -0.60 3.80
CA ASN A 35 -15.82 -1.94 3.62
C ASN A 35 -16.55 -2.11 2.28
N LYS A 36 -17.34 -1.09 1.86
CA LYS A 36 -18.07 -1.09 0.58
C LYS A 36 -17.10 -1.21 -0.60
N VAL A 37 -15.95 -0.55 -0.54
CA VAL A 37 -14.93 -0.64 -1.59
C VAL A 37 -14.17 -1.97 -1.50
N LEU A 38 -13.67 -2.35 -0.32
CA LEU A 38 -12.81 -3.52 -0.15
C LEU A 38 -13.49 -4.83 -0.57
N ARG A 39 -14.79 -5.00 -0.28
CA ARG A 39 -15.57 -6.17 -0.72
C ARG A 39 -15.66 -6.32 -2.24
N ARG A 40 -15.44 -5.24 -2.98
CA ARG A 40 -15.54 -5.22 -4.45
C ARG A 40 -14.20 -5.40 -5.13
N LEU A 41 -13.09 -5.30 -4.39
CA LEU A 41 -11.75 -5.46 -4.94
C LEU A 41 -11.32 -6.93 -4.79
N LYS A 42 -10.84 -7.53 -5.87
CA LYS A 42 -10.26 -8.88 -5.85
C LYS A 42 -8.90 -8.91 -5.15
N GLY A 43 -8.47 -10.11 -4.79
CA GLY A 43 -7.16 -10.40 -4.19
C GLY A 43 -7.14 -10.35 -2.67
N LYS A 44 -6.10 -10.95 -2.09
CA LYS A 44 -5.78 -10.90 -0.65
C LYS A 44 -5.03 -9.61 -0.37
N LYS A 45 -5.52 -8.83 0.59
CA LYS A 45 -5.08 -7.44 0.74
C LYS A 45 -4.27 -7.29 2.01
N TYR A 46 -3.15 -6.61 1.89
CA TYR A 46 -2.24 -6.26 2.97
C TYR A 46 -2.07 -4.74 2.97
N LEU A 47 -2.20 -4.10 4.13
CA LEU A 47 -2.13 -2.65 4.22
C LEU A 47 -0.90 -2.22 5.00
N ILE A 48 -0.08 -1.39 4.38
CA ILE A 48 0.86 -0.52 5.07
C ILE A 48 0.10 0.76 5.44
N ARG A 49 -0.05 1.07 6.73
CA ARG A 49 -0.88 2.19 7.18
C ARG A 49 -0.30 3.53 6.75
N GLY A 50 -1.11 4.33 6.06
CA GLY A 50 -0.86 5.75 5.77
C GLY A 50 -1.49 6.68 6.80
N ASN A 51 -1.16 7.97 6.74
CA ASN A 51 -1.71 8.95 7.69
C ASN A 51 -3.20 9.23 7.47
N HIS A 52 -3.75 8.92 6.30
CA HIS A 52 -5.15 9.16 6.00
C HIS A 52 -6.06 7.95 6.26
N ASP A 53 -5.52 6.79 6.62
CA ASP A 53 -6.27 5.56 6.89
C ASP A 53 -6.98 5.56 8.26
N LYS A 54 -7.68 6.65 8.59
CA LYS A 54 -8.38 6.84 9.86
C LYS A 54 -9.56 5.88 10.04
N PHE A 55 -10.10 5.36 8.95
CA PHE A 55 -11.19 4.37 8.95
C PHE A 55 -10.81 3.09 9.71
N LEU A 56 -9.51 2.79 9.87
CA LEU A 56 -9.02 1.66 10.66
C LEU A 56 -9.40 1.73 12.15
N HIS A 57 -9.77 2.92 12.64
CA HIS A 57 -10.21 3.15 14.01
C HIS A 57 -11.74 3.25 14.15
N ASP A 58 -12.47 3.11 13.04
CA ASP A 58 -13.93 3.12 13.04
C ASP A 58 -14.45 1.75 13.54
N PRO A 59 -15.32 1.69 14.56
CA PRO A 59 -15.89 0.43 15.05
C PRO A 59 -16.64 -0.38 13.99
N GLU A 60 -17.17 0.27 12.95
CA GLU A 60 -17.90 -0.39 11.87
C GLU A 60 -16.97 -0.93 10.76
N PHE A 61 -15.66 -0.71 10.87
CA PHE A 61 -14.69 -1.24 9.93
C PHE A 61 -14.48 -2.75 10.13
N ASP A 62 -14.57 -3.51 9.03
CA ASP A 62 -14.30 -4.94 9.06
C ASP A 62 -12.80 -5.18 8.88
N SER A 63 -12.09 -5.36 9.98
CA SER A 63 -10.65 -5.60 9.96
C SER A 63 -10.24 -6.88 9.23
N THR A 64 -11.16 -7.84 9.03
CA THR A 64 -10.88 -9.09 8.30
C THR A 64 -10.77 -8.88 6.78
N ALA A 65 -11.14 -7.69 6.28
CA ALA A 65 -10.94 -7.31 4.89
C ALA A 65 -9.46 -7.20 4.48
N PHE A 66 -8.55 -7.14 5.47
CA PHE A 66 -7.11 -7.23 5.28
C PHE A 66 -6.55 -8.46 6.00
N GLU A 67 -5.61 -9.15 5.36
CA GLU A 67 -4.83 -10.22 5.97
C GLU A 67 -3.95 -9.68 7.11
N TRP A 68 -3.40 -8.48 6.91
CA TRP A 68 -2.81 -7.69 7.99
C TRP A 68 -2.76 -6.20 7.67
N VAL A 69 -2.64 -5.40 8.72
CA VAL A 69 -2.32 -3.97 8.69
C VAL A 69 -1.06 -3.73 9.50
N LYS A 70 -0.04 -3.08 8.92
CA LYS A 70 1.26 -2.80 9.57
C LYS A 70 1.75 -1.41 9.22
N ASP A 71 2.65 -0.86 10.02
CA ASP A 71 3.33 0.38 9.64
C ASP A 71 4.51 0.14 8.71
N TYR A 72 5.28 -0.93 8.94
CA TYR A 72 6.50 -1.26 8.20
C TYR A 72 6.56 -2.78 7.96
N TYR A 73 6.97 -3.21 6.77
CA TYR A 73 7.10 -4.63 6.44
C TYR A 73 8.26 -4.93 5.51
N VAL A 74 8.97 -6.03 5.79
CA VAL A 74 10.00 -6.58 4.90
C VAL A 74 9.41 -7.75 4.14
N LEU A 75 9.14 -7.55 2.86
CA LEU A 75 8.65 -8.58 1.96
C LEU A 75 9.83 -9.25 1.26
N HIS A 76 9.91 -10.58 1.38
CA HIS A 76 10.86 -11.40 0.64
C HIS A 76 10.17 -12.01 -0.57
N TYR A 77 10.63 -11.67 -1.77
CA TYR A 77 10.05 -12.18 -3.02
C TYR A 77 11.12 -12.38 -4.08
N ASN A 78 11.18 -13.56 -4.68
CA ASN A 78 12.16 -13.92 -5.73
C ASN A 78 13.61 -13.53 -5.40
N LYS A 79 14.05 -13.82 -4.16
CA LYS A 79 15.39 -13.47 -3.62
C LYS A 79 15.65 -11.97 -3.42
N LEU A 80 14.69 -11.11 -3.75
CA LEU A 80 14.73 -9.68 -3.44
C LEU A 80 14.06 -9.42 -2.10
N LYS A 81 14.51 -8.35 -1.43
CA LYS A 81 13.83 -7.78 -0.27
C LYS A 81 13.21 -6.46 -0.65
N PHE A 82 11.92 -6.34 -0.38
CA PHE A 82 11.18 -5.10 -0.51
C PHE A 82 10.85 -4.57 0.87
N ILE A 83 11.23 -3.33 1.12
CA ILE A 83 10.82 -2.60 2.31
C ILE A 83 9.56 -1.85 1.95
N LEU A 84 8.47 -2.13 2.66
CA LEU A 84 7.20 -1.45 2.49
C LEU A 84 7.00 -0.51 3.67
N PHE A 85 6.95 0.78 3.39
CA PHE A 85 6.69 1.83 4.37
C PHE A 85 5.97 2.98 3.68
N HIS A 86 4.92 3.54 4.29
CA HIS A 86 4.10 4.55 3.60
C HIS A 86 4.92 5.81 3.27
N TYR A 87 5.83 6.22 4.15
CA TYR A 87 6.61 7.45 3.97
C TYR A 87 7.97 7.16 3.31
N PRO A 88 8.50 8.09 2.51
CA PRO A 88 9.90 8.05 2.15
C PRO A 88 10.78 8.23 3.40
N ILE A 89 11.76 7.35 3.59
CA ILE A 89 12.78 7.44 4.63
C ILE A 89 14.16 7.42 4.01
N LEU A 90 15.10 8.13 4.64
CA LEU A 90 16.47 8.24 4.16
C LEU A 90 17.22 6.92 4.28
N GLU A 91 17.00 6.20 5.38
CA GLU A 91 17.61 4.91 5.67
C GLU A 91 16.54 3.91 6.08
N TRP A 92 16.73 2.66 5.67
CA TRP A 92 15.85 1.53 5.97
C TRP A 92 16.66 0.26 6.18
N GLU A 93 16.00 -0.82 6.60
CA GLU A 93 16.68 -2.10 6.80
C GLU A 93 17.33 -2.59 5.51
N GLY A 94 18.65 -2.59 5.46
CA GLY A 94 19.40 -3.00 4.28
C GLY A 94 19.53 -1.92 3.21
N TYR A 95 19.45 -0.64 3.57
CA TYR A 95 19.72 0.50 2.68
C TYR A 95 21.03 0.37 1.89
N PHE A 96 22.09 -0.15 2.51
CA PHE A 96 23.39 -0.42 1.86
C PHE A 96 23.51 -1.82 1.22
N LYS A 97 22.39 -2.55 1.08
CA LYS A 97 22.31 -3.91 0.50
C LYS A 97 21.30 -3.91 -0.65
N ASP A 98 21.18 -5.05 -1.34
CA ASP A 98 20.20 -5.27 -2.44
C ASP A 98 18.75 -5.30 -1.94
N THR A 99 18.25 -4.16 -1.45
CA THR A 99 16.87 -3.98 -0.98
C THR A 99 16.20 -2.83 -1.73
N ILE A 100 14.89 -2.96 -1.95
CA ILE A 100 14.08 -1.97 -2.68
C ILE A 100 13.08 -1.37 -1.72
N HIS A 101 13.09 -0.06 -1.55
CA HIS A 101 12.10 0.64 -0.74
C HIS A 101 10.91 1.07 -1.60
N LEU A 102 9.71 0.56 -1.27
CA LEU A 102 8.45 0.92 -1.88
C LEU A 102 7.64 1.77 -0.91
N TYR A 103 7.30 2.98 -1.34
CA TYR A 103 6.60 3.97 -0.52
C TYR A 103 5.53 4.74 -1.31
N GLY A 104 4.60 5.32 -0.57
CA GLY A 104 3.53 6.18 -1.07
C GLY A 104 3.77 7.63 -0.65
N HIS A 105 2.72 8.32 -0.19
CA HIS A 105 2.71 9.67 0.41
C HIS A 105 3.14 10.84 -0.50
N VAL A 106 4.12 10.65 -1.38
CA VAL A 106 4.64 11.65 -2.29
C VAL A 106 3.73 11.74 -3.51
N HIS A 107 2.66 12.53 -3.41
CA HIS A 107 1.72 12.81 -4.50
C HIS A 107 2.27 13.79 -5.54
N ASN A 108 3.52 13.60 -6.00
CA ASN A 108 4.14 14.52 -6.93
C ASN A 108 3.93 14.05 -8.38
N PRO A 109 3.11 14.73 -9.19
CA PRO A 109 2.87 14.33 -10.58
C PRO A 109 4.11 14.47 -11.49
N ASN A 110 5.19 15.11 -11.01
CA ASN A 110 6.34 15.53 -11.82
C ASN A 110 7.70 14.96 -11.40
N LYS A 111 7.78 13.78 -10.75
CA LYS A 111 9.08 13.15 -10.47
C LYS A 111 9.18 11.72 -10.98
N SER A 112 9.78 11.61 -12.16
CA SER A 112 10.50 10.43 -12.66
C SER A 112 11.59 10.01 -11.67
N ASN A 113 11.54 8.77 -11.16
CA ASN A 113 12.67 7.94 -10.73
C ASN A 113 13.95 8.63 -10.15
N ILE A 114 13.84 9.62 -9.25
CA ILE A 114 15.02 10.25 -8.63
C ILE A 114 15.52 9.46 -7.41
N GLN A 115 15.62 8.13 -7.54
CA GLN A 115 16.36 7.31 -6.55
C GLN A 115 17.65 6.71 -7.12
N ARG A 116 18.08 7.11 -8.32
CA ARG A 116 19.33 6.62 -8.93
C ARG A 116 20.29 7.66 -9.48
N GLU A 117 20.11 8.94 -9.19
CA GLU A 117 21.09 9.96 -9.59
C GLU A 117 21.53 10.77 -8.38
N TRP A 118 22.86 10.91 -8.24
CA TRP A 118 23.65 11.66 -7.25
C TRP A 118 23.86 10.88 -5.93
N LEU A 119 25.05 10.37 -5.58
CA LEU A 119 26.41 10.95 -5.66
C LEU A 119 27.50 9.85 -5.56
N PHE A 120 28.52 9.96 -6.44
CA PHE A 120 29.87 9.33 -6.47
C PHE A 120 30.01 7.81 -6.31
#